data_AF-A0A7C1G432-F1
#
_entry.id   AF-A0A7C1G432-F1
#
_cell.length_a   1.000
_cell.length_b   1.000
_cell.length_c   1.000
_cell.angle_alpha   90.00
_cell.angle_beta   90.00
_cell.angle_gamma   90.00
#
_symmetry.space_group_name_H-M   'P 1'
#
loop_
_entity.id
_entity.type
_entity.pdbx_description
1 polymer ?
#
loop_
_entity_poly.entity_id
_entity_poly.type
_entity_poly.pdbx_seq_one_letter_code
_entity_poly.pdbx_strand_id
1 'polypeptide(L)' 'MTIKQELLDILACPKCKGPVRPATDNKGLVCERCCLLYEIRD' A
#
# COMPACT_ATOMS: atom_id res chain seq x y z
N MET A 1 -15.32 8.08 -6.77
CA MET A 1 -14.44 7.93 -7.95
C MET A 1 -13.90 6.49 -7.97
N THR A 2 -13.89 5.82 -9.12
CA THR A 2 -13.40 4.43 -9.22
C THR A 2 -11.89 4.45 -9.40
N ILE A 3 -11.14 4.30 -8.31
CA ILE A 3 -9.70 3.99 -8.40
C ILE A 3 -9.59 2.60 -9.02
N LYS A 4 -8.89 2.49 -10.15
CA LYS A 4 -8.69 1.20 -10.85
C LYS A 4 -7.82 0.29 -9.99
N GLN A 5 -8.28 -0.94 -9.76
CA GLN A 5 -7.57 -1.95 -8.96
C GLN A 5 -6.16 -2.22 -9.50
N GLU A 6 -5.96 -2.17 -10.82
CA GLU A 6 -4.64 -2.29 -11.44
C GLU A 6 -3.60 -1.28 -10.93
N LEU A 7 -4.02 -0.09 -10.49
CA LEU A 7 -3.10 0.92 -9.92
C LEU A 7 -2.71 0.60 -8.48
N LEU A 8 -3.59 -0.04 -7.72
CA LEU A 8 -3.32 -0.48 -6.34
C LEU A 8 -2.32 -1.64 -6.32
N ASP A 9 -2.36 -2.52 -7.33
CA ASP A 9 -1.45 -3.67 -7.47
C ASP A 9 0.00 -3.27 -7.80
N ILE A 10 0.23 -2.07 -8.33
CA ILE A 10 1.59 -1.54 -8.63
C ILE A 10 2.20 -0.82 -7.43
N LEU A 11 1.46 -0.64 -6.33
CA LEU A 11 1.96 0.12 -5.20
C LEU A 11 3.13 -0.61 -4.55
N ALA A 12 4.27 0.09 -4.51
CA ALA A 12 5.49 -0.36 -3.87
C ALA A 12 5.83 0.60 -2.73
N CYS A 13 6.53 0.11 -1.72
CA CYS A 13 6.96 0.93 -0.61
C CYS A 13 7.89 2.06 -1.10
N PRO A 14 7.65 3.34 -0.77
CA PRO A 14 8.49 4.44 -1.23
C PRO A 14 9.94 4.36 -0.71
N LYS A 15 10.16 3.70 0.45
CA LYS A 15 11.48 3.58 1.07
C LYS A 15 12.33 2.46 0.49
N CYS A 16 11.74 1.28 0.26
CA CYS A 16 12.49 0.09 -0.16
C CYS A 16 12.13 -0.42 -1.56
N LYS A 17 11.14 0.20 -2.23
CA LYS A 17 10.57 -0.23 -3.51
C LYS A 17 10.14 -1.70 -3.55
N GLY A 18 9.95 -2.30 -2.37
CA GLY A 18 9.48 -3.66 -2.22
C GLY A 18 7.95 -3.72 -2.28
N PRO A 19 7.40 -4.94 -2.41
CA PRO A 19 5.96 -5.14 -2.37
C PRO A 19 5.38 -4.67 -1.03
N VAL A 20 4.22 -4.03 -1.10
CA VAL A 20 3.40 -3.71 0.07
C VAL A 20 2.10 -4.50 0.01
N ARG A 21 1.52 -4.79 1.18
CA ARG A 21 0.25 -5.50 1.29
C ARG A 21 -0.79 -4.56 1.88
N PRO A 22 -2.04 -4.58 1.39
CA PRO A 22 -3.11 -3.87 2.07
C PRO A 22 -3.29 -4.43 3.48
N ALA A 23 -3.47 -3.55 4.46
CA ALA A 23 -3.87 -3.91 5.80
C ALA A 23 -5.28 -4.53 5.77
N THR A 24 -5.59 -5.39 6.75
CA THR A 24 -6.88 -6.10 6.84
C THR A 24 -8.09 -5.16 6.81
N ASP A 25 -7.94 -3.96 7.36
CA ASP A 25 -8.98 -2.93 7.40
C ASP A 25 -9.10 -2.13 6.09
N ASN A 26 -8.28 -2.44 5.07
CA ASN A 26 -8.16 -1.72 3.79
C ASN A 26 -7.90 -0.20 3.92
N LYS A 27 -7.59 0.30 5.13
CA LYS A 27 -7.28 1.72 5.39
C LYS A 27 -5.80 2.07 5.23
N GLY A 28 -4.95 1.10 4.91
CA GLY A 28 -3.52 1.32 4.80
C GLY A 28 -2.76 0.23 4.04
N LEU A 29 -1.50 0.51 3.73
CA LEU A 29 -0.54 -0.39 3.10
C LEU A 29 0.56 -0.71 4.09
N VAL A 30 0.71 -1.98 4.42
CA VAL A 30 1.76 -2.50 5.28
C VAL A 30 2.97 -2.88 4.43
N CYS A 31 4.14 -2.37 4.82
CA CYS A 31 5.41 -2.83 4.31
C CYS A 31 6.10 -3.72 5.34
N GLU A 32 6.13 -5.03 5.13
CA GLU A 32 6.80 -5.99 6.03
C GLU A 32 8.32 -5.76 6.11
N ARG A 33 8.94 -5.28 5.01
CA ARG A 33 10.39 -4.98 4.98
C ARG A 33 10.78 -3.75 5.78
N CYS A 34 9.93 -2.72 5.77
CA CYS A 34 10.21 -1.48 6.49
C CYS A 34 9.56 -1.45 7.87
N CYS A 35 8.68 -2.41 8.18
CA CYS A 35 7.79 -2.40 9.34
C CYS A 35 7.02 -1.07 9.47
N LEU A 36 6.55 -0.54 8.34
CA LEU A 36 5.79 0.72 8.26
C LEU A 36 4.37 0.45 7.77
N LEU A 37 3.42 1.22 8.29
CA LEU A 37 2.04 1.29 7.83
C LEU A 37 1.84 2.65 7.16
N TYR A 38 1.47 2.64 5.88
CA TYR A 38 1.06 3.84 5.15
C TYR A 38 -0.46 3.93 5.17
N GLU A 39 -1.02 5.03 5.65
CA GLU A 39 -2.46 5.29 5.55
C GLU A 39 -2.86 5.66 4.11
N ILE A 40 -4.04 5.25 3.68
CA ILE A 40 -4.62 5.68 2.40
C ILE A 40 -5.38 6.98 2.64
N ARG A 41 -5.02 8.04 1.90
CA ARG A 41 -5.67 9.36 1.92
C ARG A 41 -6.16 9.69 0.51
N ASP A 42 -7.35 10.29 0.42
CA ASP A 42 -7.96 10.77 -0.83
C ASP A 42 -7.22 11.99 -1.40
#